data_AF-A0A6V7HYS3-F1
#
_entry.id   AF-A0A6V7HYS3-F1
#
_cell.length_a   1.000
_cell.length_b   1.000
_cell.length_c   1.000
_cell.angle_alpha   90.00
_cell.angle_beta   90.00
_cell.angle_gamma   90.00
#
_symmetry.space_group_name_H-M   'P 1'
#
loop_
_entity.id
_entity.type
_entity.pdbx_description
1 polymer ?
#
loop_
_entity_poly.entity_id
_entity_poly.type
_entity_poly.pdbx_seq_one_letter_code
_entity_poly.pdbx_strand_id
1 'polypeptide(L)' 'IGLVEGHGRRAEEYTVITEDGYVLSLFRIPPNLNSTTEKNENKKNPVLIQHAFLCSADTFVWRKPESNL' A
#
# COMPACT_ATOMS: atom_id res chain seq x y z
N ILE A 1 -0.73 -9.93 4.06
CA ILE A 1 -1.31 -8.62 4.45
C ILE A 1 -2.81 -8.65 4.13
N GLY A 2 -3.67 -8.82 5.14
CA GLY A 2 -5.01 -9.42 4.94
C GLY A 2 -6.02 -8.61 4.11
N LEU A 3 -6.13 -7.29 4.34
CA LEU A 3 -7.18 -6.48 3.68
C LEU A 3 -6.93 -6.30 2.17
N VAL A 4 -5.69 -5.94 1.80
CA VAL A 4 -5.33 -5.67 0.40
C VAL A 4 -5.38 -6.95 -0.45
N GLU A 5 -4.85 -8.06 0.08
CA GLU A 5 -4.92 -9.37 -0.58
C GLU A 5 -6.36 -9.86 -0.71
N GLY A 6 -7.20 -9.61 0.31
CA GLY A 6 -8.64 -9.89 0.28
C GLY A 6 -9.40 -9.11 -0.80
N HIS A 7 -8.85 -7.98 -1.28
CA HIS A 7 -9.36 -7.21 -2.41
C HIS A 7 -8.77 -7.66 -3.76
N GLY A 8 -8.04 -8.77 -3.81
CA GLY A 8 -7.44 -9.30 -5.03
C GLY A 8 -6.22 -8.51 -5.52
N ARG A 9 -5.55 -7.75 -4.65
CA ARG A 9 -4.37 -6.94 -4.97
C ARG A 9 -3.14 -7.53 -4.27
N ARG A 10 -1.96 -7.44 -4.90
CA ARG A 10 -0.69 -7.75 -4.23
C ARG A 10 -0.38 -6.67 -3.21
N ALA A 11 0.24 -7.06 -2.10
CA ALA A 11 0.78 -6.15 -1.10
C ALA A 11 2.19 -6.59 -0.69
N GLU A 12 3.03 -5.62 -0.34
CA GLU A 12 4.40 -5.80 0.14
C GLU A 12 4.50 -5.12 1.51
N GLU A 13 5.26 -5.71 2.43
CA GLU A 13 5.51 -5.17 3.77
C GLU A 13 7.01 -4.97 3.97
N TYR A 14 7.36 -3.84 4.56
CA TYR A 14 8.74 -3.43 4.82
C TYR A 14 8.89 -3.00 6.27
N THR A 15 9.95 -3.47 6.92
CA THR A 15 10.36 -2.96 8.23
C THR A 15 11.38 -1.84 8.03
N VAL A 16 11.10 -0.65 8.56
CA VAL A 16 11.99 0.51 8.52
C VAL A 16 12.35 0.90 9.95
N ILE A 17 13.63 1.10 10.21
CA ILE A 17 14.12 1.56 11.51
C ILE A 17 14.48 3.04 11.36
N THR A 18 13.90 3.90 12.20
CA THR A 18 14.22 5.33 12.22
C THR A 18 15.59 5.57 12.88
N GLU A 19 16.18 6.75 12.67
CA GLU A 19 17.47 7.11 13.27
C GLU A 19 17.47 7.02 14.80
N ASP A 20 16.34 7.33 15.44
CA ASP A 20 16.12 7.26 16.88
C ASP A 20 15.60 5.89 17.36
N GLY A 21 15.57 4.88 16.48
CA GLY A 21 15.39 3.47 16.85
C GLY A 21 13.96 2.94 16.87
N TYR A 22 12.96 3.70 16.39
CA TYR A 22 11.61 3.18 16.23
C TYR A 22 11.53 2.19 15.06
N VAL A 23 10.81 1.09 15.27
CA VAL A 23 10.59 0.06 14.24
C VAL A 23 9.21 0.29 13.61
N LEU A 24 9.19 0.77 12.37
CA LEU A 24 7.99 1.07 11.61
C LEU A 24 7.69 -0.05 10.61
N SER A 25 6.41 -0.40 10.47
CA SER A 25 5.92 -1.29 9.41
C SER A 25 5.30 -0.44 8.30
N LEU A 26 5.87 -0.54 7.09
CA LEU A 26 5.37 0.13 5.89
C LEU A 26 4.70 -0.89 4.97
N PHE A 27 3.58 -0.50 4.38
CA PHE A 27 2.83 -1.32 3.44
C PHE A 27 2.83 -0.66 2.07
N ARG A 28 3.09 -1.45 1.03
CA ARG A 28 3.10 -0.99 -0.37
C ARG A 28 2.15 -1.82 -1.19
N ILE A 29 1.31 -1.15 -1.97
CA ILE A 29 0.48 -1.78 -3.00
C ILE A 29 1.16 -1.54 -4.34
N PRO A 30 1.86 -2.54 -4.90
CA PRO A 30 2.49 -2.39 -6.21
C PRO A 30 1.44 -2.30 -7.34
N PRO A 31 1.89 -1.87 -8.53
CA PRO A 31 1.08 -1.90 -9.74
C PRO A 31 0.54 -3.32 -10.05
N ASN A 32 -0.64 -3.40 -10.65
CA ASN A 32 -1.15 -4.67 -11.16
C ASN A 32 -0.32 -5.11 -12.37
N LEU A 33 0.08 -6.39 -12.40
CA LEU A 33 0.85 -6.96 -13.52
C LEU A 33 0.07 -6.88 -14.84
N ASN A 34 -1.24 -7.09 -14.82
CA ASN A 34 -2.05 -7.30 -16.03
C ASN A 34 -2.41 -6.01 -16.79
N SER A 35 -1.91 -4.84 -16.38
CA SER A 35 -2.11 -3.62 -17.16
C SER A 35 -1.11 -3.61 -18.31
N THR A 36 -1.56 -3.46 -19.55
CA THR A 36 -0.80 -3.36 -20.82
C THR A 36 0.32 -2.29 -20.85
N THR A 37 0.60 -1.66 -19.71
CA THR A 37 1.69 -0.73 -19.42
C THR A 37 2.90 -1.40 -18.76
N GLU A 38 3.08 -2.72 -18.93
CA GLU A 38 4.28 -3.48 -18.50
C GLU A 38 5.61 -2.88 -19.04
N LYS A 39 5.58 -2.15 -20.16
CA LYS A 39 6.79 -1.49 -20.69
C LYS A 39 7.33 -0.32 -19.85
N ASN A 40 6.65 0.05 -18.76
CA ASN A 40 6.96 1.23 -17.96
C ASN A 40 6.89 0.96 -16.45
N GLU A 41 7.28 -0.25 -15.98
CA GLU A 41 7.35 -0.53 -14.53
C GLU A 41 8.21 0.50 -13.77
N ASN A 42 9.22 1.08 -14.43
CA ASN A 42 10.07 2.15 -13.89
C ASN A 42 9.48 3.58 -13.96
N LYS A 43 8.23 3.79 -14.41
CA LYS A 43 7.65 5.16 -14.57
C LYS A 43 6.50 5.50 -13.61
N LYS A 44 6.14 4.64 -12.67
CA LYS A 44 5.07 4.98 -11.73
C LYS A 44 5.66 5.72 -10.53
N ASN A 45 5.27 6.98 -10.38
CA ASN A 45 5.69 7.80 -9.25
C ASN A 45 5.15 7.19 -7.95
N PRO A 46 6.00 6.89 -6.96
CA PRO A 46 5.54 6.40 -5.67
C PRO A 46 4.73 7.49 -4.96
N VAL A 47 3.66 7.08 -4.29
CA VAL A 47 2.84 7.95 -3.44
C VAL A 47 2.93 7.42 -2.01
N LEU A 48 3.37 8.28 -1.10
CA LEU A 48 3.33 7.99 0.33
C LEU A 48 2.03 8.57 0.90
N ILE A 49 1.28 7.75 1.64
CA ILE A 49 0.05 8.15 2.30
C ILE A 49 0.22 7.88 3.79
N GLN A 50 -0.02 8.91 4.61
CA GLN A 50 0.13 8.86 6.06
C GLN A 50 -1.25 9.00 6.72
N HIS A 51 -1.54 8.11 7.66
CA HIS A 51 -2.78 8.19 8.45
C HIS A 51 -2.72 9.33 9.47
N ALA A 52 -3.89 9.77 9.92
CA ALA A 52 -4.03 10.79 10.95
C ALA A 52 -3.82 10.22 12.38
N PHE A 53 -4.08 11.05 13.39
CA PHE A 53 -4.00 10.68 14.80
C PHE A 53 -4.96 9.53 15.15
N LEU A 54 -4.49 8.57 15.96
CA LEU A 54 -5.22 7.37 16.40
C LEU A 54 -5.72 6.44 15.26
N CYS A 55 -5.07 6.47 14.11
CA CYS A 55 -5.34 5.57 12.97
C CYS A 55 -4.13 4.69 12.63
N SER A 56 -4.28 3.84 11.61
CA SER A 56 -3.19 3.04 11.03
C SER A 56 -3.30 3.00 9.49
N ALA A 57 -2.38 2.30 8.81
CA ALA A 57 -2.36 2.19 7.34
C ALA A 57 -3.63 1.54 6.75
N ASP A 58 -4.34 0.73 7.53
CA ASP A 58 -5.60 0.07 7.15
C ASP A 58 -6.72 1.05 6.77
N THR A 59 -6.67 2.28 7.29
CA THR A 59 -7.66 3.35 7.03
C THR A 59 -7.85 3.62 5.54
N PHE A 60 -6.80 3.44 4.73
CA PHE A 60 -6.84 3.68 3.28
C PHE A 60 -7.29 2.48 2.45
N VAL A 61 -7.43 1.30 3.07
CA VAL A 61 -7.70 0.03 2.36
C VAL A 61 -8.83 -0.78 2.97
N TRP A 62 -9.50 -0.27 4.01
CA TRP A 62 -10.62 -0.94 4.68
C TRP A 62 -11.81 -1.23 3.75
N ARG A 63 -12.12 -0.34 2.80
CA ARG A 63 -13.21 -0.55 1.83
C ARG A 63 -12.76 -1.32 0.60
N LYS A 64 -13.68 -2.13 0.04
CA LYS A 64 -13.47 -2.81 -1.25
C LYS A 64 -13.45 -1.80 -2.41
N PRO A 65 -12.64 -2.03 -3.45
CA PRO A 65 -12.57 -1.14 -4.61
C PRO A 65 -13.93 -0.91 -5.29
N GLU A 66 -14.75 -1.95 -5.41
CA GLU A 66 -16.10 -1.91 -5.99
C GLU A 66 -17.17 -1.27 -5.07
N SER A 67 -16.83 -0.98 -3.81
CA SER A 67 -17.77 -0.33 -2.87
C SER A 67 -17.76 1.20 -3.01
N ASN A 68 -18.31 1.67 -4.13
CA ASN A 68 -18.64 3.08 -4.32
C ASN A 68 -19.98 3.40 -3.64
N LEU A 69 -20.10 4.61 -3.09
CA LEU A 69 -21.39 5.21 -2.71
C LEU A 69 -22.11 5.70 -3.97
#